data_AF-A0A5A7VS63-F1
#
_entry.id   AF-A0A5A7VS63-F1
#
_cell.length_a   1.000
_cell.length_b   1.000
_cell.length_c   1.000
_cell.angle_alpha   90.00
_cell.angle_beta   90.00
_cell.angle_gamma   90.00
#
_symmetry.space_group_name_H-M   'P 1'
#
loop_
_entity.id
_entity.type
_entity.pdbx_description
1 polymer ?
#
loop_
_entity_poly.entity_id
_entity_poly.type
_entity_poly.pdbx_seq_one_letter_code
_entity_poly.pdbx_strand_id
1 'polypeptide(L)'
;MDWLVWMLVGAIVFGALVFFGVRKLVPDDVKRQELLTILLASFRTSPPIPPAAAPTEPIPELDILQGNVRPVLDEWDNDELKKPDLEHAFIFPNKRAEPVTRFEDLNRRLIVFTPGSKPLRNEKLPPRNIDDYPMKVACTPQSMQEIIAAQLRCAYPVIIDRSGHFAEASRTLEHNPAHVTPLLKHYLRISEDQRPVIISYAKTDNNNASAGLTLIRYGFEPLYVPFTSLNLYVDDNLTFLLEAFLGEPDPWMWFSIARMRANSYDKNKPLEEAKAELATFLHRNRFVRLWGLRDTSDDQAKLEDPENSQGPSGAPSPDEAPTASETPTVEETEGQPA
;
A
#
# COMPACT_ATOMS: atom_id res chain seq x y z
N MET A 1 7.04 -24.61 28.27
CA MET A 1 5.73 -24.07 28.69
C MET A 1 6.01 -23.12 29.83
N ASP A 2 5.97 -21.84 29.50
CA ASP A 2 7.01 -20.92 29.94
C ASP A 2 6.53 -19.97 31.03
N TRP A 3 7.48 -19.53 31.86
CA TRP A 3 7.33 -18.54 32.92
C TRP A 3 6.56 -17.27 32.48
N LEU A 4 6.64 -16.92 31.19
CA LEU A 4 5.94 -15.79 30.58
C LEU A 4 4.41 -15.98 30.56
N VAL A 5 3.92 -17.23 30.43
CA VAL A 5 2.48 -17.56 30.50
C VAL A 5 1.98 -17.40 31.93
N TRP A 6 2.77 -17.80 32.94
CA TRP A 6 2.42 -17.63 34.35
C TRP A 6 2.40 -16.16 34.79
N MET A 7 3.32 -15.34 34.27
CA MET A 7 3.30 -13.88 34.47
C MET A 7 2.04 -13.25 33.86
N LEU A 8 1.67 -13.63 32.64
CA LEU A 8 0.49 -13.09 31.97
C LEU A 8 -0.82 -13.49 32.68
N VAL A 9 -0.92 -14.75 33.09
CA VAL A 9 -2.07 -15.26 33.87
C VAL A 9 -2.13 -14.58 35.24
N GLY A 10 -1.00 -14.38 35.91
CA GLY A 10 -0.93 -13.66 37.18
C GLY A 10 -1.41 -12.21 37.08
N ALA A 11 -1.00 -11.49 36.03
CA ALA A 11 -1.42 -10.11 35.80
C ALA A 11 -2.93 -10.01 35.50
N ILE A 12 -3.48 -10.94 34.72
CA ILE A 12 -4.91 -10.97 34.39
C ILE A 12 -5.76 -11.30 35.62
N VAL A 13 -5.35 -12.29 36.42
CA VAL A 13 -6.06 -12.69 37.64
C VAL A 13 -6.00 -11.59 38.71
N PHE A 14 -4.86 -10.92 38.86
CA PHE A 14 -4.72 -9.80 39.78
C PHE A 14 -5.60 -8.60 39.35
N GLY A 15 -5.58 -8.26 38.05
CA GLY A 15 -6.46 -7.21 37.50
C GLY A 15 -7.94 -7.52 37.70
N ALA A 16 -8.35 -8.78 37.49
CA ALA A 16 -9.73 -9.21 37.70
C ALA A 16 -10.14 -9.17 39.18
N LEU A 17 -9.27 -9.60 40.10
CA LEU A 17 -9.56 -9.56 41.55
C LEU A 17 -9.70 -8.13 42.07
N VAL A 18 -8.85 -7.21 41.62
CA VAL A 18 -8.97 -5.78 41.98
C VAL A 18 -10.26 -5.21 41.40
N PHE A 19 -10.56 -5.49 40.13
CA PHE A 19 -11.74 -4.93 39.46
C PHE A 19 -13.07 -5.45 40.03
N PHE A 20 -13.16 -6.74 40.34
CA PHE A 20 -14.37 -7.35 40.90
C PHE A 20 -14.51 -7.14 42.42
N GLY A 21 -13.39 -7.12 43.16
CA GLY A 21 -13.39 -6.85 44.60
C GLY A 21 -13.88 -5.43 44.93
N VAL A 22 -13.45 -4.44 44.14
CA VAL A 22 -13.90 -3.04 44.28
C VAL A 22 -15.36 -2.85 43.85
N ARG A 23 -15.91 -3.76 43.03
CA ARG A 23 -17.30 -3.66 42.54
C ARG A 23 -18.35 -4.16 43.53
N LYS A 24 -17.98 -5.00 44.51
CA LYS A 24 -18.94 -5.61 45.44
C LYS A 24 -19.07 -4.92 46.81
N LEU A 25 -18.21 -3.95 47.12
CA LEU A 25 -18.10 -3.39 48.48
C LEU A 25 -18.53 -1.92 48.65
N VAL A 26 -18.91 -1.21 47.57
CA VAL A 26 -19.26 0.22 47.68
C VAL A 26 -20.48 0.55 46.82
N PRO A 27 -21.70 0.53 47.41
CA PRO A 27 -22.90 1.06 46.77
C PRO A 27 -23.02 2.53 47.16
N ASP A 28 -22.25 3.40 46.50
CA ASP A 28 -22.44 4.86 46.47
C ASP A 28 -21.38 5.47 45.56
N ASP A 29 -21.79 6.01 44.41
CA ASP A 29 -20.88 6.59 43.41
C ASP A 29 -20.04 7.77 43.94
N VAL A 30 -20.49 8.40 45.03
CA VAL A 30 -19.79 9.53 45.66
C VAL A 30 -18.53 9.08 46.43
N LYS A 31 -18.52 7.88 47.01
CA LYS A 31 -17.35 7.37 47.77
C LYS A 31 -16.24 6.80 46.89
N ARG A 32 -16.54 6.47 45.63
CA ARG A 32 -15.54 5.97 44.66
C ARG A 32 -14.56 7.05 44.20
N GLN A 33 -15.03 8.28 44.02
CA GLN A 33 -14.15 9.38 43.62
C GLN A 33 -13.22 9.79 44.77
N GLU A 34 -13.70 9.82 46.01
CA GLU A 34 -12.82 10.11 47.17
C GLU A 34 -11.77 9.02 47.38
N LEU A 35 -12.12 7.73 47.26
CA LEU A 35 -11.16 6.64 47.37
C LEU A 35 -10.10 6.63 46.26
N LEU A 36 -10.48 6.96 45.02
CA LEU A 36 -9.52 7.12 43.92
C LEU A 36 -8.59 8.31 44.16
N THR A 37 -9.10 9.40 44.72
CA THR A 37 -8.29 10.59 45.03
C THR A 37 -7.30 10.30 46.16
N ILE A 38 -7.70 9.56 47.19
CA ILE A 38 -6.83 9.14 48.30
C ILE A 38 -5.78 8.12 47.83
N LEU A 39 -6.15 7.16 46.97
CA LEU A 39 -5.20 6.23 46.36
C LEU A 39 -4.16 6.95 45.48
N LEU A 40 -4.60 7.91 44.66
CA LEU A 40 -3.69 8.72 43.84
C LEU A 40 -2.77 9.63 44.67
N ALA A 41 -3.25 10.14 45.81
CA ALA A 41 -2.43 10.92 46.75
C ALA A 41 -1.35 10.05 47.44
N SER A 42 -1.62 8.76 47.65
CA SER A 42 -0.71 7.84 48.35
C SER A 42 0.49 7.38 47.51
N PHE A 43 0.44 7.52 46.18
CA PHE A 43 1.56 7.17 45.28
C PHE A 43 2.56 8.32 45.06
N ARG A 44 2.39 9.47 45.75
CA ARG A 44 3.22 10.67 45.53
C ARG A 44 4.37 10.89 46.53
N THR A 45 4.61 9.98 47.47
CA THR A 45 5.68 10.14 48.47
C THR A 45 6.64 8.95 48.49
N SER A 46 7.31 8.70 47.38
CA SER A 46 8.65 8.11 47.44
C SER A 46 9.67 9.22 47.20
N PRO A 47 10.69 9.36 48.08
CA PRO A 47 11.77 10.30 47.83
C PRO A 47 12.45 9.98 46.50
N PRO A 48 12.86 10.99 45.72
CA PRO A 48 13.52 10.75 44.44
C PRO A 48 14.80 9.95 44.68
N ILE A 49 14.87 8.76 44.08
CA ILE A 49 16.13 8.02 43.99
C ILE A 49 17.07 8.91 43.16
N PRO A 50 18.22 9.34 43.70
CA PRO A 50 19.18 10.12 42.92
C PRO A 50 19.61 9.26 41.73
N PRO A 51 19.55 9.79 40.49
CA PRO A 51 19.93 9.01 39.33
C PRO A 51 21.41 8.62 39.47
N ALA A 52 21.67 7.31 39.50
CA ALA A 52 23.01 6.80 39.33
C ALA A 52 23.53 7.35 38.00
N ALA A 53 24.59 8.16 38.05
CA ALA A 53 25.24 8.73 36.88
C ALA A 53 25.77 7.59 36.02
N ALA A 54 24.99 7.16 35.04
CA ALA A 54 25.46 6.29 33.99
C ALA A 54 26.59 7.04 33.24
N PRO A 55 27.71 6.37 32.91
CA PRO A 55 28.69 6.95 32.01
C PRO A 55 27.96 7.31 30.72
N THR A 56 27.80 8.62 30.51
CA THR A 56 27.21 9.17 29.29
C THR A 56 28.28 9.04 28.23
N GLU A 57 28.31 7.90 27.54
CA GLU A 57 28.92 7.85 26.22
C GLU A 57 28.28 8.98 25.39
N PRO A 58 29.06 9.83 24.71
CA PRO A 58 28.50 10.87 23.88
C PRO A 58 27.63 10.21 22.83
N ILE A 59 26.31 10.37 22.98
CA ILE A 59 25.35 10.04 21.94
C ILE A 59 25.77 10.90 20.75
N PRO A 60 26.15 10.32 19.59
CA PRO A 60 26.45 11.11 18.42
C PRO A 60 25.23 11.99 18.14
N GLU A 61 25.47 13.29 18.02
CA GLU A 61 24.47 14.31 17.75
C GLU A 61 23.81 13.95 16.41
N LEU A 62 22.71 13.19 16.48
CA LEU A 62 21.92 12.84 15.31
C LEU A 62 21.28 14.14 14.85
N ASP A 63 21.84 14.75 13.82
CA ASP A 63 21.30 15.93 13.16
C ASP A 63 19.82 15.67 12.82
N ILE A 64 18.93 16.35 13.55
CA ILE A 64 17.49 16.07 13.67
C ILE A 64 16.74 16.38 12.34
N LEU A 65 17.48 16.65 11.27
CA LEU A 65 16.97 17.01 9.96
C LEU A 65 17.03 15.88 8.92
N GLN A 66 17.77 14.80 9.15
CA GLN A 66 17.92 13.72 8.16
C GLN A 66 16.60 12.96 7.88
N GLY A 67 16.42 12.50 6.63
CA GLY A 67 15.24 11.75 6.20
C GLY A 67 15.09 10.37 6.85
N ASN A 68 14.11 9.58 6.41
CA ASN A 68 13.92 8.21 6.90
C ASN A 68 14.99 7.24 6.37
N VAL A 69 15.78 7.68 5.39
CA VAL A 69 16.82 6.90 4.74
C VAL A 69 18.15 7.17 5.43
N ARG A 70 18.86 6.11 5.81
CA ARG A 70 20.16 6.21 6.47
C ARG A 70 21.28 5.77 5.52
N PRO A 71 22.40 6.51 5.45
CA PRO A 71 23.57 6.06 4.71
C PRO A 71 24.26 4.90 5.45
N VAL A 72 24.88 4.00 4.70
CA VAL A 72 25.75 2.95 5.25
C VAL A 72 27.16 3.52 5.38
N LEU A 73 27.60 3.82 6.60
CA LEU A 73 28.85 4.55 6.84
C LEU A 73 30.08 3.98 6.11
N ASP A 74 30.17 2.64 6.00
CA ASP A 74 31.30 1.98 5.34
C ASP A 74 31.34 2.20 3.81
N GLU A 75 30.22 2.63 3.21
CA GLU A 75 30.09 2.86 1.77
C GLU A 75 30.27 4.34 1.37
N TRP A 76 30.61 5.20 2.32
CA TRP A 76 30.86 6.63 2.09
C TRP A 76 32.30 6.98 2.48
N ASP A 77 32.95 7.84 1.69
CA ASP A 77 34.27 8.43 1.96
C ASP A 77 34.15 9.96 1.88
N ASN A 78 34.49 10.68 2.95
CA ASN A 78 34.48 12.15 3.00
C ASN A 78 33.17 12.77 2.45
N ASP A 79 32.02 12.26 2.91
CA ASP A 79 30.68 12.68 2.47
C ASP A 79 30.32 12.39 1.00
N GLU A 80 31.15 11.61 0.28
CA GLU A 80 30.85 11.12 -1.06
C GLU A 80 30.62 9.61 -1.09
N LEU A 81 29.67 9.17 -1.92
CA LEU A 81 29.38 7.74 -2.11
C LEU A 81 30.56 7.05 -2.81
N LYS A 82 31.09 5.98 -2.20
CA LYS A 82 32.14 5.16 -2.80
C LYS A 82 31.67 4.56 -4.13
N LYS A 83 32.61 4.30 -5.03
CA LYS A 83 32.30 3.52 -6.23
C LYS A 83 32.06 2.07 -5.83
N PRO A 84 30.91 1.46 -6.21
CA PRO A 84 30.64 0.07 -5.88
C PRO A 84 31.63 -0.85 -6.58
N ASP A 85 32.02 -1.93 -5.90
CA ASP A 85 32.74 -3.02 -6.55
C ASP A 85 31.77 -3.82 -7.44
N LEU A 86 32.13 -3.92 -8.72
CA LEU A 86 31.32 -4.57 -9.75
C LEU A 86 31.89 -5.93 -10.19
N GLU A 87 33.01 -6.40 -9.62
CA GLU A 87 33.67 -7.64 -10.04
C GLU A 87 32.74 -8.86 -9.94
N HIS A 88 31.86 -8.88 -8.95
CA HIS A 88 30.91 -9.97 -8.71
C HIS A 88 29.46 -9.60 -9.03
N ALA A 89 29.24 -8.45 -9.68
CA ALA A 89 27.90 -8.02 -10.05
C ALA A 89 27.26 -8.99 -11.06
N PHE A 90 25.99 -9.32 -10.83
CA PHE A 90 25.22 -10.10 -11.78
C PHE A 90 24.84 -9.23 -12.97
N ILE A 91 25.21 -9.62 -14.19
CA ILE A 91 24.93 -8.82 -15.40
C ILE A 91 23.67 -9.35 -16.07
N PHE A 92 22.66 -8.49 -16.22
CA PHE A 92 21.51 -8.79 -17.07
C PHE A 92 21.93 -8.74 -18.55
N PRO A 93 21.46 -9.67 -19.41
CA PRO A 93 21.85 -9.72 -20.81
C PRO A 93 21.54 -8.40 -21.53
N ASN A 94 22.52 -7.90 -22.29
CA ASN A 94 22.43 -6.59 -22.95
C ASN A 94 21.40 -6.56 -24.10
N LYS A 95 20.79 -5.37 -24.25
CA LYS A 95 19.82 -4.88 -25.23
C LYS A 95 20.10 -5.20 -26.72
N ARG A 96 19.97 -6.45 -27.15
CA ARG A 96 19.95 -6.72 -28.61
C ARG A 96 18.56 -6.66 -29.23
N ALA A 97 17.49 -6.72 -28.44
CA ALA A 97 16.13 -6.56 -28.92
C ALA A 97 15.34 -5.69 -27.95
N GLU A 98 14.60 -4.70 -28.46
CA GLU A 98 13.55 -4.04 -27.70
C GLU A 98 12.49 -5.09 -27.28
N PRO A 99 11.89 -4.98 -26.09
CA PRO A 99 10.85 -5.90 -25.68
C PRO A 99 9.65 -5.77 -26.62
N VAL A 100 9.19 -6.89 -27.17
CA VAL A 100 8.05 -6.90 -28.12
C VAL A 100 6.74 -6.78 -27.35
N THR A 101 6.70 -7.29 -26.11
CA THR A 101 5.50 -7.32 -25.28
C THR A 101 5.75 -6.72 -23.89
N ARG A 102 4.69 -6.24 -23.23
CA ARG A 102 4.77 -5.78 -21.83
C ARG A 102 5.15 -6.91 -20.87
N PHE A 103 4.79 -8.14 -21.21
CA PHE A 103 5.19 -9.34 -20.48
C PHE A 103 6.72 -9.49 -20.51
N GLU A 104 7.32 -9.44 -21.69
CA GLU A 104 8.79 -9.45 -21.84
C GLU A 104 9.43 -8.29 -21.08
N ASP A 105 8.91 -7.08 -21.27
CA ASP A 105 9.46 -5.86 -20.68
C ASP A 105 9.50 -5.93 -19.14
N LEU A 106 8.42 -6.40 -18.51
CA LEU A 106 8.39 -6.65 -17.07
C LEU A 106 9.39 -7.74 -16.66
N ASN A 107 9.38 -8.88 -17.36
CA ASN A 107 10.07 -10.07 -16.88
C ASN A 107 11.59 -10.00 -17.05
N ARG A 108 12.12 -9.12 -17.91
CA ARG A 108 13.56 -8.89 -18.09
C ARG A 108 14.32 -8.52 -16.82
N ARG A 109 13.69 -7.88 -15.85
CA ARG A 109 14.32 -7.56 -14.55
C ARG A 109 13.57 -8.14 -13.35
N LEU A 110 12.65 -9.07 -13.61
CA LEU A 110 11.89 -9.77 -12.56
C LEU A 110 12.58 -11.09 -12.18
N ILE A 111 12.81 -11.23 -10.88
CA ILE A 111 13.16 -12.47 -10.20
C ILE A 111 11.96 -12.88 -9.35
N VAL A 112 11.37 -14.02 -9.67
CA VAL A 112 10.33 -14.66 -8.86
C VAL A 112 11.01 -15.52 -7.80
N PHE A 113 10.90 -15.09 -6.55
CA PHE A 113 11.50 -15.76 -5.41
C PHE A 113 10.50 -16.68 -4.72
N THR A 114 10.88 -17.95 -4.57
CA THR A 114 10.12 -18.93 -3.78
C THR A 114 10.95 -19.31 -2.54
N PRO A 115 10.50 -19.01 -1.32
CA PRO A 115 11.22 -19.40 -0.10
C PRO A 115 11.41 -20.92 -0.04
N GLY A 116 12.66 -21.37 -0.07
CA GLY A 116 13.06 -22.77 0.03
C GLY A 116 13.75 -23.08 1.36
N SER A 117 13.92 -24.37 1.64
CA SER A 117 14.63 -24.86 2.83
C SER A 117 16.13 -25.02 2.66
N LYS A 118 16.63 -24.95 1.42
CA LYS A 118 18.05 -25.13 1.09
C LYS A 118 18.65 -23.82 0.57
N PRO A 119 19.92 -23.53 0.89
CA PRO A 119 20.63 -22.39 0.31
C PRO A 119 20.77 -22.58 -1.21
N LEU A 120 21.02 -21.49 -1.93
CA LEU A 120 21.23 -21.57 -3.37
C LEU A 120 22.54 -22.31 -3.66
N ARG A 121 22.50 -23.30 -4.56
CA ARG A 121 23.70 -24.05 -4.95
C ARG A 121 24.73 -23.09 -5.57
N ASN A 122 25.92 -23.00 -4.98
CA ASN A 122 27.01 -22.10 -5.37
C ASN A 122 26.78 -20.60 -5.07
N GLU A 123 25.76 -20.23 -4.29
CA GLU A 123 25.50 -18.85 -3.81
C GLU A 123 25.41 -17.77 -4.91
N LYS A 124 25.25 -18.18 -6.17
CA LYS A 124 25.22 -17.28 -7.34
C LYS A 124 23.92 -17.45 -8.11
N LEU A 125 23.39 -16.32 -8.60
CA LEU A 125 22.27 -16.36 -9.52
C LEU A 125 22.69 -17.13 -10.78
N PRO A 126 21.80 -17.98 -11.32
CA PRO A 126 22.10 -18.70 -12.54
C PRO A 126 22.33 -17.72 -13.70
N PRO A 127 23.28 -18.01 -14.61
CA PRO A 127 23.46 -17.19 -15.80
C PRO A 127 22.14 -17.15 -16.59
N ARG A 128 21.85 -16.01 -17.18
CA ARG A 128 20.56 -15.75 -17.82
C ARG A 128 20.72 -15.63 -19.34
N ASN A 129 19.95 -16.42 -20.09
CA ASN A 129 19.81 -16.21 -21.52
C ASN A 129 18.71 -15.17 -21.82
N ILE A 130 18.69 -14.67 -23.06
CA ILE A 130 17.75 -13.62 -23.49
C ILE A 130 16.29 -14.04 -23.28
N ASP A 131 15.97 -15.33 -23.43
CA ASP A 131 14.60 -15.87 -23.36
C ASP A 131 14.21 -16.46 -22.00
N ASP A 132 15.13 -16.44 -21.03
CA ASP A 132 14.87 -16.96 -19.68
C ASP A 132 14.19 -15.89 -18.82
N TYR A 133 12.89 -15.66 -19.02
CA TYR A 133 12.11 -14.68 -18.26
C TYR A 133 10.68 -15.16 -17.90
N PRO A 134 10.21 -14.96 -16.65
CA PRO A 134 10.94 -14.45 -15.49
C PRO A 134 11.96 -15.46 -14.92
N MET A 135 13.02 -14.95 -14.29
CA MET A 135 13.96 -15.80 -13.55
C MET A 135 13.27 -16.33 -12.29
N LYS A 136 13.26 -17.66 -12.09
CA LYS A 136 12.69 -18.28 -10.89
C LYS A 136 13.81 -18.79 -9.99
N VAL A 137 13.83 -18.34 -8.75
CA VAL A 137 14.86 -18.73 -7.78
C VAL A 137 14.20 -19.28 -6.52
N ALA A 138 14.66 -20.45 -6.09
CA ALA A 138 14.23 -21.08 -4.84
C ALA A 138 15.44 -21.26 -3.91
N CYS A 139 15.48 -20.50 -2.81
CA CYS A 139 16.53 -20.57 -1.80
C CYS A 139 16.01 -20.08 -0.45
N THR A 140 16.84 -20.15 0.60
CA THR A 140 16.48 -19.54 1.89
C THR A 140 16.41 -18.01 1.76
N PRO A 141 15.58 -17.32 2.56
CA PRO A 141 15.53 -15.86 2.59
C PRO A 141 16.89 -15.21 2.91
N GLN A 142 17.69 -15.85 3.77
CA GLN A 142 19.03 -15.39 4.10
C GLN A 142 19.96 -15.44 2.88
N SER A 143 20.00 -16.56 2.14
CA SER A 143 20.80 -16.63 0.91
C SER A 143 20.36 -15.61 -0.14
N MET A 144 19.05 -15.30 -0.21
CA MET A 144 18.57 -14.24 -1.09
C MET A 144 19.11 -12.86 -0.67
N GLN A 145 19.16 -12.56 0.63
CA GLN A 145 19.75 -11.31 1.13
C GLN A 145 21.25 -11.22 0.81
N GLU A 146 21.99 -12.32 0.98
CA GLU A 146 23.41 -12.41 0.64
C GLU A 146 23.64 -12.17 -0.86
N ILE A 147 22.81 -12.77 -1.73
CA ILE A 147 22.83 -12.53 -3.18
C ILE A 147 22.52 -11.07 -3.50
N ILE A 148 21.52 -10.47 -2.86
CA ILE A 148 21.19 -9.06 -3.09
C ILE A 148 22.38 -8.17 -2.74
N ALA A 149 23.00 -8.39 -1.58
CA ALA A 149 24.13 -7.61 -1.12
C ALA A 149 25.35 -7.77 -2.04
N ALA A 150 25.68 -8.99 -2.44
CA ALA A 150 26.91 -9.29 -3.18
C ALA A 150 26.79 -9.08 -4.70
N GLN A 151 25.64 -9.38 -5.31
CA GLN A 151 25.51 -9.47 -6.77
C GLN A 151 24.61 -8.40 -7.39
N LEU A 152 23.62 -7.88 -6.66
CA LEU A 152 22.60 -7.00 -7.25
C LEU A 152 22.75 -5.55 -6.80
N ARG A 153 22.83 -5.29 -5.50
CA ARG A 153 22.80 -3.95 -4.92
C ARG A 153 23.89 -3.05 -5.48
N CYS A 154 25.10 -3.58 -5.68
CA CYS A 154 26.25 -2.83 -6.18
C CYS A 154 26.03 -2.28 -7.60
N ALA A 155 25.27 -2.97 -8.45
CA ALA A 155 25.07 -2.59 -9.85
C ALA A 155 23.70 -1.95 -10.11
N TYR A 156 22.68 -2.31 -9.34
CA TYR A 156 21.31 -1.88 -9.60
C TYR A 156 20.54 -1.55 -8.32
N PRO A 157 19.62 -0.57 -8.37
CA PRO A 157 18.58 -0.46 -7.35
C PRO A 157 17.68 -1.70 -7.38
N VAL A 158 17.32 -2.21 -6.21
CA VAL A 158 16.53 -3.45 -6.04
C VAL A 158 15.24 -3.15 -5.28
N ILE A 159 14.13 -3.68 -5.77
CA ILE A 159 12.82 -3.66 -5.10
C ILE A 159 12.46 -5.08 -4.68
N ILE A 160 12.30 -5.31 -3.39
CA ILE A 160 11.71 -6.55 -2.87
C ILE A 160 10.22 -6.34 -2.68
N ASP A 161 9.43 -7.10 -3.44
CA ASP A 161 7.98 -7.15 -3.34
C ASP A 161 7.56 -8.40 -2.56
N ARG A 162 7.29 -8.21 -1.26
CA ARG A 162 6.88 -9.30 -0.35
C ARG A 162 5.46 -9.76 -0.58
N SER A 163 4.63 -8.94 -1.22
CA SER A 163 3.21 -9.23 -1.49
C SER A 163 3.01 -10.02 -2.78
N GLY A 164 4.01 -10.07 -3.66
CA GLY A 164 3.93 -10.83 -4.90
C GLY A 164 3.14 -10.13 -6.00
N HIS A 165 2.91 -8.82 -5.91
CA HIS A 165 2.18 -8.06 -6.92
C HIS A 165 2.84 -8.11 -8.31
N PHE A 166 4.17 -8.08 -8.38
CA PHE A 166 4.87 -8.18 -9.67
C PHE A 166 4.90 -9.60 -10.21
N ALA A 167 5.04 -10.62 -9.35
CA ALA A 167 4.90 -12.02 -9.75
C ALA A 167 3.48 -12.32 -10.26
N GLU A 168 2.45 -11.75 -9.63
CA GLU A 168 1.07 -11.83 -10.10
C GLU A 168 0.87 -11.09 -11.42
N ALA A 169 1.35 -9.83 -11.53
CA ALA A 169 1.27 -9.06 -12.76
C ALA A 169 1.95 -9.76 -13.94
N SER A 170 3.09 -10.43 -13.71
CA SER A 170 3.77 -11.26 -14.70
C SER A 170 2.87 -12.38 -15.22
N ARG A 171 2.27 -13.17 -14.32
CA ARG A 171 1.32 -14.25 -14.69
C ARG A 171 0.10 -13.70 -15.43
N THR A 172 -0.45 -12.57 -15.00
CA THR A 172 -1.63 -11.99 -15.66
C THR A 172 -1.30 -11.42 -17.03
N LEU A 173 -0.12 -10.80 -17.21
CA LEU A 173 0.32 -10.29 -18.51
C LEU A 173 0.55 -11.40 -19.55
N GLU A 174 0.89 -12.61 -19.12
CA GLU A 174 1.02 -13.78 -20.00
C GLU A 174 -0.30 -14.11 -20.71
N HIS A 175 -1.42 -13.94 -20.00
CA HIS A 175 -2.76 -14.22 -20.54
C HIS A 175 -3.49 -12.97 -21.04
N ASN A 176 -3.17 -11.81 -20.50
CA ASN A 176 -3.82 -10.54 -20.81
C ASN A 176 -2.77 -9.41 -20.96
N PRO A 177 -2.28 -9.16 -22.19
CA PRO A 177 -1.30 -8.11 -22.47
C PRO A 177 -1.76 -6.69 -22.11
N ALA A 178 -3.08 -6.47 -21.99
CA ALA A 178 -3.67 -5.19 -21.63
C ALA A 178 -3.77 -4.96 -20.10
N HIS A 179 -3.34 -5.93 -19.28
CA HIS A 179 -3.37 -5.79 -17.83
C HIS A 179 -2.51 -4.61 -17.35
N VAL A 180 -3.10 -3.73 -16.53
CA VAL A 180 -2.42 -2.56 -15.96
C VAL A 180 -2.79 -2.43 -14.48
N THR A 181 -1.77 -2.43 -13.62
CA THR A 181 -1.88 -1.99 -12.23
C THR A 181 -1.10 -0.68 -12.06
N PRO A 182 -1.40 0.14 -11.04
CA PRO A 182 -0.61 1.36 -10.77
C PRO A 182 0.88 1.06 -10.62
N LEU A 183 1.25 0.01 -9.88
CA LEU A 183 2.64 -0.42 -9.72
C LEU A 183 3.29 -0.77 -11.06
N LEU A 184 2.64 -1.61 -11.86
CA LEU A 184 3.14 -2.02 -13.17
C LEU A 184 3.27 -0.83 -14.13
N LYS A 185 2.27 0.07 -14.14
CA LYS A 185 2.24 1.28 -14.95
C LYS A 185 3.45 2.16 -14.68
N HIS A 186 3.75 2.45 -13.41
CA HIS A 186 4.90 3.28 -13.05
C HIS A 186 6.24 2.57 -13.25
N TYR A 187 6.29 1.27 -12.99
CA TYR A 187 7.51 0.49 -13.21
C TYR A 187 7.91 0.45 -14.69
N LEU A 188 6.96 0.17 -15.60
CA LEU A 188 7.22 0.09 -17.03
C LEU A 188 7.45 1.46 -17.69
N ARG A 189 7.10 2.57 -17.03
CA ARG A 189 7.46 3.93 -17.48
C ARG A 189 8.96 4.22 -17.34
N ILE A 190 9.65 3.51 -16.45
CA ILE A 190 11.09 3.67 -16.26
C ILE A 190 11.82 3.03 -17.45
N SER A 191 12.80 3.76 -17.98
CA SER A 191 13.69 3.27 -19.04
C SER A 191 14.40 1.98 -18.61
N GLU A 192 14.55 1.02 -19.52
CA GLU A 192 15.12 -0.30 -19.21
C GLU A 192 16.52 -0.24 -18.56
N ASP A 193 17.32 0.79 -18.89
CA ASP A 193 18.67 0.98 -18.32
C ASP A 193 18.64 1.32 -16.84
N GLN A 194 17.72 2.21 -16.44
CA GLN A 194 17.58 2.70 -15.08
C GLN A 194 16.61 1.86 -14.25
N ARG A 195 15.94 0.90 -14.88
CA ARG A 195 14.87 0.14 -14.26
C ARG A 195 15.40 -0.73 -13.11
N PRO A 196 14.79 -0.66 -11.91
CA PRO A 196 15.24 -1.45 -10.79
C PRO A 196 14.99 -2.94 -11.02
N VAL A 197 15.83 -3.77 -10.42
CA VAL A 197 15.62 -5.22 -10.37
C VAL A 197 14.52 -5.50 -9.36
N ILE A 198 13.52 -6.29 -9.75
CA ILE A 198 12.43 -6.68 -8.86
C ILE A 198 12.67 -8.10 -8.38
N ILE A 199 12.61 -8.30 -7.07
CA ILE A 199 12.52 -9.62 -6.44
C ILE A 199 11.14 -9.74 -5.83
N SER A 200 10.25 -10.45 -6.51
CA SER A 200 8.85 -10.60 -6.10
C SER A 200 8.64 -12.00 -5.56
N TYR A 201 8.02 -12.10 -4.38
CA TYR A 201 7.68 -13.39 -3.80
C TYR A 201 6.65 -14.09 -4.69
N ALA A 202 6.86 -15.37 -4.98
CA ALA A 202 5.82 -16.20 -5.56
C ALA A 202 4.61 -16.15 -4.61
N LYS A 203 3.47 -15.67 -5.10
CA LYS A 203 2.25 -15.45 -4.31
C LYS A 203 2.06 -16.58 -3.29
N THR A 204 2.25 -16.25 -2.02
CA THR A 204 1.93 -17.14 -0.91
C THR A 204 0.53 -16.75 -0.44
N ASP A 205 -0.35 -17.71 -0.17
CA ASP A 205 -1.73 -17.49 0.28
C ASP A 205 -1.82 -16.82 1.68
N ASN A 206 -0.71 -16.30 2.17
CA ASN A 206 -0.60 -15.74 3.50
C ASN A 206 -1.03 -14.26 3.45
N ASN A 207 -2.08 -13.96 4.20
CA ASN A 207 -2.51 -12.64 4.68
C ASN A 207 -1.39 -11.94 5.47
N ASN A 208 -0.23 -11.70 4.84
CA ASN A 208 0.96 -11.24 5.52
C ASN A 208 0.75 -9.80 5.99
N ALA A 209 0.85 -9.62 7.31
CA ALA A 209 0.80 -8.36 8.04
C ALA A 209 1.91 -7.33 7.66
N SER A 210 2.68 -7.60 6.61
CA SER A 210 3.77 -6.76 6.10
C SER A 210 3.70 -6.61 4.58
N ALA A 211 2.52 -6.24 4.08
CA ALA A 211 2.31 -5.90 2.69
C ALA A 211 3.00 -4.56 2.35
N GLY A 212 4.06 -4.62 1.56
CA GLY A 212 4.85 -3.45 1.18
C GLY A 212 6.04 -3.79 0.28
N LEU A 213 6.77 -2.74 -0.06
CA LEU A 213 7.99 -2.79 -0.86
C LEU A 213 9.20 -2.53 0.03
N THR A 214 10.26 -3.32 -0.09
CA THR A 214 11.57 -2.96 0.47
C THR A 214 12.46 -2.47 -0.65
N LEU A 215 12.93 -1.23 -0.53
CA LEU A 215 13.79 -0.57 -1.49
C LEU A 215 15.23 -0.67 -1.01
N ILE A 216 16.10 -1.17 -1.88
CA ILE A 216 17.52 -1.40 -1.58
C ILE A 216 18.34 -0.69 -2.64
N ARG A 217 19.24 0.18 -2.19
CA ARG A 217 20.14 0.97 -3.03
C ARG A 217 21.54 0.94 -2.42
N TYR A 218 22.57 0.86 -3.24
CA TYR A 218 23.96 0.97 -2.78
C TYR A 218 24.19 2.31 -2.06
N GLY A 219 24.93 2.29 -0.95
CA GLY A 219 25.16 3.45 -0.10
C GLY A 219 24.14 3.66 1.02
N PHE A 220 23.02 2.94 1.02
CA PHE A 220 21.90 3.21 1.92
C PHE A 220 21.34 1.95 2.58
N GLU A 221 20.81 2.12 3.79
CA GLU A 221 20.05 1.08 4.48
C GLU A 221 18.74 0.75 3.73
N PRO A 222 18.27 -0.51 3.77
CA PRO A 222 17.00 -0.90 3.17
C PRO A 222 15.82 -0.10 3.72
N LEU A 223 15.04 0.54 2.85
CA LEU A 223 13.84 1.27 3.24
C LEU A 223 12.59 0.43 3.00
N TYR A 224 11.79 0.18 4.03
CA TYR A 224 10.49 -0.46 3.89
C TYR A 224 9.36 0.57 3.72
N VAL A 225 8.57 0.41 2.65
CA VAL A 225 7.40 1.24 2.33
C VAL A 225 6.15 0.37 2.35
N PRO A 226 5.30 0.47 3.38
CA PRO A 226 4.05 -0.29 3.42
C PRO A 226 3.06 0.24 2.38
N PHE A 227 2.27 -0.63 1.75
CA PHE A 227 1.29 -0.21 0.74
C PHE A 227 0.24 0.75 1.29
N THR A 228 -0.07 0.68 2.58
CA THR A 228 -0.97 1.63 3.26
C THR A 228 -0.49 3.08 3.14
N SER A 229 0.81 3.31 3.02
CA SER A 229 1.37 4.65 2.82
C SER A 229 1.20 5.17 1.39
N LEU A 230 0.90 4.28 0.44
CA LEU A 230 0.70 4.61 -0.97
C LEU A 230 -0.79 4.79 -1.32
N ASN A 231 -1.72 4.33 -0.49
CA ASN A 231 -3.16 4.30 -0.78
C ASN A 231 -3.80 5.65 -1.18
N LEU A 232 -3.34 6.76 -0.61
CA LEU A 232 -3.86 8.10 -0.93
C LEU A 232 -3.07 8.70 -2.09
N TYR A 233 -3.68 8.94 -3.25
CA TYR A 233 -2.99 9.41 -4.46
C TYR A 233 -1.87 8.45 -4.91
N VAL A 234 -2.25 7.18 -5.12
CA VAL A 234 -1.34 6.07 -5.48
C VAL A 234 -0.40 6.46 -6.62
N ASP A 235 -0.92 7.08 -7.68
CA ASP A 235 -0.12 7.44 -8.85
C ASP A 235 0.96 8.49 -8.53
N ASP A 236 0.63 9.54 -7.77
CA ASP A 236 1.59 10.58 -7.41
C ASP A 236 2.64 10.06 -6.41
N ASN A 237 2.22 9.29 -5.41
CA ASN A 237 3.14 8.70 -4.44
C ASN A 237 4.12 7.73 -5.10
N LEU A 238 3.65 6.87 -6.02
CA LEU A 238 4.53 5.94 -6.73
C LEU A 238 5.51 6.67 -7.65
N THR A 239 5.06 7.73 -8.31
CA THR A 239 5.92 8.59 -9.13
C THR A 239 7.03 9.20 -8.27
N PHE A 240 6.65 9.87 -7.17
CA PHE A 240 7.59 10.51 -6.25
C PHE A 240 8.57 9.50 -5.63
N LEU A 241 8.07 8.32 -5.22
CA LEU A 241 8.88 7.26 -4.64
C LEU A 241 9.94 6.75 -5.63
N LEU A 242 9.55 6.44 -6.86
CA LEU A 242 10.45 5.86 -7.86
C LEU A 242 11.44 6.90 -8.39
N GLU A 243 11.02 8.15 -8.58
CA GLU A 243 11.91 9.25 -8.95
C GLU A 243 12.98 9.49 -7.88
N ALA A 244 12.59 9.55 -6.61
CA ALA A 244 13.54 9.71 -5.51
C ALA A 244 14.48 8.51 -5.39
N PHE A 245 13.96 7.28 -5.57
CA PHE A 245 14.73 6.05 -5.46
C PHE A 245 15.79 5.90 -6.55
N LEU A 246 15.47 6.33 -7.78
CA LEU A 246 16.34 6.21 -8.95
C LEU A 246 17.18 7.46 -9.22
N GLY A 247 16.85 8.58 -8.59
CA GLY A 247 17.54 9.86 -8.74
C GLY A 247 18.90 9.91 -8.05
N GLU A 248 19.41 11.11 -7.82
CA GLU A 248 20.70 11.32 -7.16
C GLU A 248 20.70 10.83 -5.70
N PRO A 249 21.88 10.55 -5.10
CA PRO A 249 21.96 10.13 -3.69
C PRO A 249 21.42 11.16 -2.71
N ASP A 250 21.65 12.45 -2.93
CA ASP A 250 21.26 13.49 -1.97
C ASP A 250 19.74 13.59 -1.79
N PRO A 251 18.92 13.74 -2.86
CA PRO A 251 17.46 13.74 -2.72
C PRO A 251 16.92 12.48 -2.04
N TRP A 252 17.57 11.33 -2.24
CA TRP A 252 17.20 10.07 -1.61
C TRP A 252 17.47 10.06 -0.10
N MET A 253 18.58 10.65 0.35
CA MET A 253 18.89 10.82 1.78
C MET A 253 17.81 11.64 2.51
N TRP A 254 17.24 12.63 1.82
CA TRP A 254 16.17 13.49 2.34
C TRP A 254 14.76 12.91 2.16
N PHE A 255 14.65 11.71 1.58
CA PHE A 255 13.37 11.05 1.37
C PHE A 255 12.72 10.67 2.70
N SER A 256 11.41 10.94 2.81
CA SER A 256 10.60 10.37 3.87
C SER A 256 9.18 10.09 3.38
N ILE A 257 8.58 9.05 3.95
CA ILE A 257 7.18 8.67 3.65
C ILE A 257 6.22 9.80 4.03
N ALA A 258 6.53 10.59 5.06
CA ALA A 258 5.76 11.76 5.44
C ALA A 258 5.84 12.87 4.38
N ARG A 259 7.05 13.19 3.89
CA ARG A 259 7.26 14.20 2.83
C ARG A 259 6.59 13.79 1.52
N MET A 260 6.70 12.53 1.12
CA MET A 260 5.99 12.00 -0.04
C MET A 260 4.48 12.24 0.07
N ARG A 261 3.87 11.86 1.19
CA ARG A 261 2.43 12.04 1.41
C ARG A 261 2.02 13.51 1.47
N ALA A 262 2.82 14.36 2.12
CA ALA A 262 2.58 15.80 2.16
C ALA A 262 2.63 16.42 0.77
N ASN A 263 3.66 16.10 -0.03
CA ASN A 263 3.78 16.59 -1.40
C ASN A 263 2.60 16.16 -2.28
N SER A 264 2.25 14.87 -2.25
CA SER A 264 1.09 14.37 -2.99
C SER A 264 -0.21 15.03 -2.54
N TYR A 265 -0.37 15.30 -1.24
CA TYR A 265 -1.53 16.03 -0.73
C TYR A 265 -1.56 17.48 -1.22
N ASP A 266 -0.47 18.21 -1.10
CA ASP A 266 -0.37 19.62 -1.49
C ASP A 266 -0.62 19.81 -3.00
N LYS A 267 -0.12 18.88 -3.82
CA LYS A 267 -0.38 18.85 -5.27
C LYS A 267 -1.86 18.64 -5.62
N ASN A 268 -2.55 17.81 -4.84
CA ASN A 268 -3.96 17.46 -5.08
C ASN A 268 -4.97 18.32 -4.29
N LYS A 269 -4.49 19.14 -3.35
CA LYS A 269 -5.28 20.08 -2.55
C LYS A 269 -6.25 20.94 -3.38
N PRO A 270 -5.85 21.61 -4.48
CA PRO A 270 -6.79 22.44 -5.25
C PRO A 270 -7.92 21.62 -5.89
N LEU A 271 -7.65 20.37 -6.25
CA LEU A 271 -8.67 19.48 -6.81
C LEU A 271 -9.68 19.05 -5.73
N GLU A 272 -9.21 18.76 -4.52
CA GLU A 272 -10.08 18.42 -3.40
C GLU A 272 -10.92 19.61 -2.94
N GLU A 273 -10.35 20.82 -2.91
CA GLU A 273 -11.10 22.05 -2.64
C GLU A 273 -12.19 22.27 -3.69
N ALA A 274 -11.88 22.12 -4.98
CA ALA A 274 -12.87 22.23 -6.05
C ALA A 274 -13.99 21.16 -5.96
N LYS A 275 -13.66 19.92 -5.58
CA LYS A 275 -14.66 18.86 -5.34
C LYS A 275 -15.53 19.18 -4.13
N ALA A 276 -14.95 19.69 -3.05
CA ALA A 276 -15.69 20.08 -1.85
C ALA A 276 -16.64 21.25 -2.12
N GLU A 277 -16.20 22.23 -2.90
CA GLU A 277 -17.04 23.35 -3.37
C GLU A 277 -18.18 22.84 -4.26
N LEU A 278 -17.90 21.98 -5.23
CA LEU A 278 -18.92 21.36 -6.08
C LEU A 278 -19.92 20.54 -5.25
N ALA A 279 -19.44 19.74 -4.30
CA ALA A 279 -20.30 18.96 -3.41
C ALA A 279 -21.18 19.88 -2.54
N THR A 280 -20.63 20.98 -2.04
CA THR A 280 -21.38 22.00 -1.28
C THR A 280 -22.42 22.68 -2.16
N PHE A 281 -22.07 23.02 -3.40
CA PHE A 281 -22.99 23.58 -4.39
C PHE A 281 -24.13 22.61 -4.72
N LEU A 282 -23.81 21.34 -5.02
CA LEU A 282 -24.81 20.30 -5.27
C LEU A 282 -25.69 20.03 -4.05
N HIS A 283 -25.14 20.06 -2.85
CA HIS A 283 -25.90 19.92 -1.60
C HIS A 283 -26.86 21.10 -1.43
N ARG A 284 -26.39 22.35 -1.59
CA ARG A 284 -27.24 23.56 -1.57
C ARG A 284 -28.34 23.47 -2.62
N ASN A 285 -28.02 23.05 -3.84
CA ASN A 285 -28.98 22.91 -4.92
C ASN A 285 -29.93 21.73 -4.74
N ARG A 286 -29.54 20.66 -4.03
CA ARG A 286 -30.44 19.58 -3.63
C ARG A 286 -31.48 20.09 -2.64
N PHE A 287 -31.07 20.94 -1.70
CA PHE A 287 -32.02 21.63 -0.82
C PHE A 287 -32.94 22.57 -1.61
N VAL A 288 -32.40 23.39 -2.52
CA VAL A 288 -33.22 24.26 -3.39
C VAL A 288 -34.20 23.44 -4.25
N ARG A 289 -33.78 22.28 -4.78
CA ARG A 289 -34.62 21.39 -5.58
C ARG A 289 -35.70 20.71 -4.72
N LEU A 290 -35.38 20.28 -3.51
CA LEU A 290 -36.35 19.70 -2.57
C LEU A 290 -37.32 20.75 -2.02
N TRP A 291 -36.88 22.00 -1.86
CA TRP A 291 -37.73 23.12 -1.45
C TRP A 291 -38.66 23.58 -2.58
N GLY A 292 -38.14 23.70 -3.81
CA GLY A 292 -38.96 24.00 -4.98
C GLY A 292 -40.02 22.93 -5.24
N LEU A 293 -39.72 21.65 -4.96
CA LEU A 293 -40.71 20.56 -5.02
C LEU A 293 -41.84 20.72 -3.99
N ARG A 294 -41.54 21.28 -2.80
CA ARG A 294 -42.54 21.60 -1.77
C ARG A 294 -43.44 22.76 -2.17
N ASP A 295 -42.86 23.83 -2.72
CA ASP A 295 -43.64 24.97 -3.18
C ASP A 295 -44.56 24.57 -4.35
N THR A 296 -44.09 23.71 -5.26
CA THR A 296 -44.93 23.16 -6.34
C THR A 296 -46.01 22.18 -5.85
N SER A 297 -45.78 21.44 -4.76
CA SER A 297 -46.81 20.58 -4.17
C SER A 297 -47.89 21.39 -3.45
N ASP A 298 -47.53 22.50 -2.82
CA ASP A 298 -48.49 23.40 -2.17
C ASP A 298 -49.34 24.16 -3.22
N ASP A 299 -48.78 24.46 -4.39
CA ASP A 299 -49.52 25.05 -5.51
C ASP A 299 -50.39 24.02 -6.25
N GLN A 300 -49.95 22.77 -6.39
CA GLN A 300 -50.80 21.68 -6.91
C GLN A 300 -51.95 21.33 -5.94
N ALA A 301 -51.71 21.33 -4.63
CA ALA A 301 -52.75 21.09 -3.62
C ALA A 301 -53.84 22.18 -3.60
N LYS A 302 -53.51 23.43 -4.00
CA LYS A 302 -54.50 24.52 -4.18
C LYS A 302 -55.26 24.44 -5.51
N LEU A 303 -54.71 23.75 -6.51
CA LEU A 303 -55.36 23.52 -7.80
C LEU A 303 -56.31 22.30 -7.77
N GLU A 304 -56.13 21.40 -6.81
CA GLU A 304 -56.96 20.20 -6.61
C GLU A 304 -58.06 20.38 -5.55
N ASP A 305 -58.40 21.61 -5.17
CA ASP A 305 -59.56 21.88 -4.31
C ASP A 305 -60.87 21.58 -5.08
N PRO A 306 -61.64 20.55 -4.68
CA PRO A 306 -62.67 19.95 -5.51
C PRO A 306 -64.04 20.58 -5.23
N GLU A 307 -64.27 21.80 -5.71
CA GLU A 307 -65.62 22.39 -5.70
C GLU A 307 -66.21 22.63 -7.10
N ASN A 308 -65.58 22.14 -8.17
CA ASN A 308 -66.16 22.29 -9.49
C ASN A 308 -65.84 21.15 -10.46
N SER A 309 -66.50 20.00 -10.28
CA SER A 309 -66.69 19.02 -11.36
C SER A 309 -67.80 18.01 -11.03
N GLN A 310 -69.05 18.46 -11.16
CA GLN A 310 -70.19 17.55 -11.33
C GLN A 310 -70.23 17.02 -12.78
N GLY A 311 -69.70 15.80 -12.94
CA GLY A 311 -70.18 14.73 -13.84
C GLY A 311 -70.06 14.89 -15.37
N PRO A 312 -70.41 13.84 -16.15
CA PRO A 312 -70.69 12.44 -15.79
C PRO A 312 -69.78 11.43 -16.55
N SER A 313 -69.41 10.31 -15.93
CA SER A 313 -70.03 8.98 -16.10
C SER A 313 -70.24 8.53 -17.56
N GLY A 314 -69.41 7.58 -18.00
CA GLY A 314 -69.49 6.91 -19.29
C GLY A 314 -68.40 5.86 -19.44
N ALA A 315 -68.55 4.74 -18.74
CA ALA A 315 -67.79 3.50 -18.99
C ALA A 315 -68.47 2.71 -20.15
N PRO A 316 -67.99 1.50 -20.49
CA PRO A 316 -66.77 1.17 -21.21
C PRO A 316 -67.11 0.35 -22.48
N SER A 317 -66.12 -0.04 -23.29
CA SER A 317 -65.98 -1.47 -23.67
C SER A 317 -64.76 -1.77 -24.54
N PRO A 318 -64.30 -3.03 -24.51
CA PRO A 318 -63.05 -3.53 -25.06
C PRO A 318 -63.24 -4.04 -26.49
N ASP A 319 -62.16 -4.12 -27.26
CA ASP A 319 -61.80 -5.31 -28.05
C ASP A 319 -60.55 -5.04 -28.90
N GLU A 320 -59.85 -6.12 -29.23
CA GLU A 320 -58.75 -6.28 -30.20
C GLU A 320 -57.31 -6.35 -29.65
N ALA A 321 -56.92 -7.58 -29.33
CA ALA A 321 -55.62 -8.16 -29.68
C ALA A 321 -55.88 -9.21 -30.80
N PRO A 322 -54.88 -9.89 -31.41
CA PRO A 322 -53.43 -9.67 -31.49
C PRO A 322 -52.86 -9.86 -32.94
N THR A 323 -51.60 -9.48 -33.18
CA THR A 323 -50.74 -10.13 -34.23
C THR A 323 -49.26 -9.90 -33.86
N ALA A 324 -48.54 -10.96 -33.47
CA ALA A 324 -47.56 -11.72 -34.28
C ALA A 324 -46.31 -10.90 -34.65
N SER A 325 -45.16 -11.18 -34.01
CA SER A 325 -44.10 -12.07 -34.52
C SER A 325 -43.06 -11.31 -35.34
N GLU A 326 -41.81 -11.31 -34.90
CA GLU A 326 -40.66 -11.72 -35.73
C GLU A 326 -39.35 -11.70 -34.93
N THR A 327 -38.78 -12.90 -34.80
CA THR A 327 -37.37 -13.20 -34.57
C THR A 327 -36.61 -13.02 -35.89
N PRO A 328 -35.30 -12.70 -35.86
CA PRO A 328 -34.36 -13.55 -36.59
C PRO A 328 -33.11 -13.83 -35.74
N THR A 329 -32.70 -15.08 -35.57
CA THR A 329 -32.00 -15.98 -36.51
C THR A 329 -30.50 -15.74 -36.52
N VAL A 330 -29.82 -16.78 -36.02
CA VAL A 330 -28.39 -17.04 -35.94
C VAL A 330 -27.82 -17.29 -37.34
N GLU A 331 -26.63 -16.76 -37.63
CA GLU A 331 -25.82 -17.24 -38.75
C GLU A 331 -24.50 -17.79 -38.18
N GLU A 332 -24.43 -19.11 -38.23
CA GLU A 332 -23.32 -19.99 -37.92
C GLU A 332 -22.56 -20.21 -39.25
N THR A 333 -21.24 -20.07 -39.27
CA THR A 333 -20.43 -20.46 -40.43
C THR A 333 -19.20 -21.22 -39.95
N GLU A 334 -19.34 -22.54 -39.91
CA GLU A 334 -18.23 -23.49 -39.96
C GLU A 334 -17.73 -23.60 -41.40
N GLY A 335 -16.40 -23.59 -41.56
CA GLY A 335 -15.69 -23.79 -42.81
C GLY A 335 -14.42 -24.60 -42.58
N GLN A 336 -14.50 -25.87 -42.96
CA GLN A 336 -13.61 -27.02 -42.79
C GLN A 336 -12.16 -26.93 -43.35
N PRO A 337 -11.31 -27.94 -43.08
CA PRO A 337 -9.84 -27.89 -43.17
C PRO A 337 -9.27 -28.34 -44.52
N ALA A 338 -7.95 -28.14 -44.68
CA ALA A 338 -7.05 -28.94 -45.51
C ALA A 338 -5.72 -29.15 -44.76
#